data_AF-A0A661UE82-F1
#
_entry.id   AF-A0A661UE82-F1
#
_cell.length_a   1.000
_cell.length_b   1.000
_cell.length_c   1.000
_cell.angle_alpha   90.00
_cell.angle_beta   90.00
_cell.angle_gamma   90.00
#
_symmetry.space_group_name_H-M   'P 1'
#
loop_
_entity.id
_entity.type
_entity.pdbx_description
1 polymer ?
#
loop_
_entity_poly.entity_id
_entity_poly.type
_entity_poly.pdbx_seq_one_letter_code
_entity_poly.pdbx_strand_id
1 'polypeptide(L)'
;DKYPNYEIIKNRKDIQINIRNCRKSEKVKNHSFPDNKVLEDFTVAAYGNDMIAIIVTDSSYVLKNFRFEEKNDFKLVLDIFAKAEPENYEEFVSFGNFYKTVGNPKKGNMYLEKATKLKEKMTEQIEADTIIQTVSADTSDNLSEKQENVVAEQSPQKQKAKIKKDRIILFFLLIVLFNVIILIFKKLKGGKKVVSEIKESSFRQTDGFGSEEFQKRMVKKLSEEGWKVREIAQELNLSETKVEKIQKELKIR
;
A
#
# COMPACT_ATOMS: atom_id res chain seq x y z
N ASP A 1 4.98 21.07 -11.39
CA ASP A 1 5.22 21.32 -12.82
C ASP A 1 3.94 21.13 -13.60
N LYS A 2 3.80 21.77 -14.78
CA LYS A 2 2.53 21.76 -15.55
C LYS A 2 2.23 20.43 -16.24
N TYR A 3 3.27 19.72 -16.67
CA TYR A 3 3.14 18.47 -17.43
C TYR A 3 4.29 17.53 -17.06
N PRO A 4 4.31 16.96 -15.85
CA PRO A 4 5.34 16.00 -15.49
C PRO A 4 5.21 14.76 -16.39
N ASN A 5 6.35 14.25 -16.87
CA ASN A 5 6.39 12.94 -17.50
C ASN A 5 6.27 11.89 -16.39
N TYR A 6 5.25 11.05 -16.45
CA TYR A 6 5.06 10.02 -15.43
C TYR A 6 4.50 8.72 -15.98
N GLU A 7 4.77 7.65 -15.24
CA GLU A 7 4.34 6.29 -15.51
C GLU A 7 3.80 5.66 -14.22
N ILE A 8 2.70 4.92 -14.32
CA ILE A 8 2.14 4.15 -13.21
C ILE A 8 2.28 2.67 -13.53
N ILE A 9 3.04 1.96 -12.71
CA ILE A 9 3.24 0.52 -12.78
C ILE A 9 2.41 -0.11 -11.66
N LYS A 10 1.49 -1.01 -12.03
CA LYS A 10 0.63 -1.73 -11.08
C LYS A 10 1.24 -3.10 -10.82
N ASN A 11 1.54 -3.39 -9.56
CA ASN A 11 1.97 -4.71 -9.10
C ASN A 11 0.93 -5.30 -8.14
N ARG A 12 1.08 -6.58 -7.79
CA ARG A 12 0.12 -7.25 -6.89
C ARG A 12 0.01 -6.63 -5.50
N LYS A 13 1.09 -6.05 -4.96
CA LYS A 13 1.17 -5.51 -3.59
C LYS A 13 1.66 -4.07 -3.52
N ASP A 14 1.91 -3.45 -4.67
CA ASP A 14 2.32 -2.06 -4.69
C ASP A 14 1.93 -1.38 -6.01
N ILE A 15 1.88 -0.05 -5.93
CA ILE A 15 1.70 0.85 -7.05
C ILE A 15 2.95 1.72 -7.08
N GLN A 16 3.70 1.63 -8.18
CA GLN A 16 4.87 2.45 -8.40
C GLN A 16 4.54 3.57 -9.38
N ILE A 17 4.88 4.81 -9.01
CA ILE A 17 4.69 6.01 -9.80
C ILE A 17 6.08 6.58 -10.08
N ASN A 18 6.52 6.45 -11.32
CA ASN A 18 7.76 7.05 -11.79
C ASN A 18 7.43 8.44 -12.33
N ILE A 19 8.05 9.48 -11.81
CA ILE A 19 7.87 10.87 -12.22
C ILE A 19 9.24 11.40 -12.65
N ARG A 20 9.38 11.79 -13.91
CA ARG A 20 10.64 12.24 -14.49
C ARG A 20 10.67 13.75 -14.67
N ASN A 21 11.86 14.35 -14.55
CA ASN A 21 12.12 15.77 -14.79
C ASN A 21 11.16 16.71 -14.03
N CYS A 22 10.88 16.42 -12.76
CA CYS A 22 9.94 17.19 -11.94
C CYS A 22 10.67 17.88 -10.78
N ARG A 23 10.26 19.11 -10.46
CA ARG A 23 10.71 19.80 -9.25
C ARG A 23 10.07 19.16 -8.03
N LYS A 24 10.88 18.88 -7.01
CA LYS A 24 10.42 18.27 -5.77
C LYS A 24 10.10 19.35 -4.73
N SER A 25 8.96 19.20 -4.05
CA SER A 25 8.69 19.94 -2.82
C SER A 25 9.27 19.20 -1.62
N GLU A 26 9.87 19.92 -0.67
CA GLU A 26 10.30 19.36 0.63
C GLU A 26 9.13 18.85 1.49
N LYS A 27 7.89 19.19 1.10
CA LYS A 27 6.68 18.70 1.75
C LYS A 27 6.38 17.24 1.45
N VAL A 28 7.00 16.66 0.41
CA VAL A 28 6.81 15.24 0.08
C VAL A 28 7.59 14.39 1.08
N LYS A 29 6.85 13.63 1.89
CA LYS A 29 7.40 12.80 2.97
C LYS A 29 6.82 11.40 2.89
N ASN A 30 7.60 10.44 3.36
CA ASN A 30 7.10 9.09 3.55
C ASN A 30 6.00 9.10 4.62
N HIS A 31 5.04 8.19 4.48
CA HIS A 31 3.91 8.08 5.39
C HIS A 31 3.48 6.62 5.50
N SER A 32 3.27 6.14 6.71
CA SER A 32 2.75 4.78 6.97
C SER A 32 1.30 4.87 7.45
N PHE A 33 0.51 3.86 7.10
CA PHE A 33 -0.93 3.80 7.38
C PHE A 33 -1.26 2.56 8.24
N PRO A 34 -0.89 2.53 9.53
CA PRO A 34 -1.00 1.32 10.35
C PRO A 34 -2.44 0.82 10.53
N ASP A 35 -3.44 1.72 10.48
CA ASP A 35 -4.85 1.39 10.71
C ASP A 35 -5.68 1.44 9.41
N ASN A 36 -5.04 1.40 8.25
CA ASN A 36 -5.74 1.43 6.97
C ASN A 36 -5.89 0.01 6.40
N LYS A 37 -7.09 -0.32 5.93
CA LYS A 37 -7.41 -1.65 5.40
C LYS A 37 -6.78 -1.95 4.04
N VAL A 38 -6.35 -0.92 3.31
CA VAL A 38 -5.92 -1.02 1.90
C VAL A 38 -4.48 -0.57 1.71
N LEU A 39 -4.09 0.53 2.35
CA LEU A 39 -2.76 1.12 2.24
C LEU A 39 -1.91 0.71 3.43
N GLU A 40 -0.65 0.33 3.20
CA GLU A 40 0.30 0.01 4.27
C GLU A 40 1.34 1.13 4.42
N ASP A 41 1.92 1.56 3.29
CA ASP A 41 3.00 2.53 3.26
C ASP A 41 3.00 3.36 1.98
N PHE A 42 3.48 4.60 2.10
CA PHE A 42 3.78 5.50 1.01
C PHE A 42 5.22 5.96 1.18
N THR A 43 6.08 5.47 0.30
CA THR A 43 7.50 5.82 0.27
C THR A 43 7.82 6.61 -0.97
N VAL A 44 8.60 7.68 -0.82
CA VAL A 44 9.10 8.48 -1.94
C VAL A 44 10.62 8.49 -1.92
N ALA A 45 11.21 8.12 -3.06
CA ALA A 45 12.62 8.25 -3.34
C ALA A 45 12.83 9.26 -4.47
N ALA A 46 13.92 10.03 -4.41
CA ALA A 46 14.26 11.00 -5.44
C ALA A 46 15.70 10.77 -5.92
N TYR A 47 15.90 10.85 -7.24
CA TYR A 47 17.17 10.65 -7.92
C TYR A 47 17.38 11.80 -8.91
N GLY A 48 18.08 12.85 -8.49
CA GLY A 48 18.21 14.07 -9.29
C GLY A 48 16.86 14.76 -9.47
N ASN A 49 16.43 14.92 -10.72
CA ASN A 49 15.12 15.49 -11.07
C ASN A 49 14.02 14.44 -11.23
N ASP A 50 14.34 13.16 -10.98
CA ASP A 50 13.39 12.07 -11.04
C ASP A 50 12.93 11.69 -9.63
N MET A 51 11.71 11.20 -9.54
CA MET A 51 11.06 10.79 -8.31
C MET A 51 10.32 9.48 -8.53
N ILE A 52 10.43 8.59 -7.57
CA ILE A 52 9.67 7.34 -7.52
C ILE A 52 8.83 7.38 -6.26
N ALA A 53 7.52 7.32 -6.40
CA ALA A 53 6.60 7.08 -5.30
C ALA A 53 6.15 5.63 -5.34
N ILE A 54 6.21 4.95 -4.21
CA ILE A 54 5.77 3.56 -4.04
C ILE A 54 4.68 3.58 -2.99
N ILE A 55 3.50 3.12 -3.37
CA ILE A 55 2.37 2.90 -2.47
C ILE A 55 2.28 1.40 -2.26
N VAL A 56 2.58 0.95 -1.05
CA VAL A 56 2.40 -0.45 -0.65
C VAL A 56 0.95 -0.64 -0.25
N THR A 57 0.32 -1.67 -0.81
CA THR A 57 -1.07 -2.02 -0.54
C THR A 57 -1.16 -3.40 0.08
N ASP A 58 -2.35 -3.69 0.61
CA ASP A 58 -2.75 -5.07 0.86
C ASP A 58 -2.76 -5.88 -0.46
N SER A 59 -3.05 -7.18 -0.35
CA SER A 59 -3.06 -8.08 -1.52
C SER A 59 -4.23 -7.89 -2.49
N SER A 60 -5.23 -7.06 -2.17
CA SER A 60 -6.47 -6.92 -2.94
C SER A 60 -6.93 -5.47 -2.99
N TYR A 61 -6.54 -4.77 -4.06
CA TYR A 61 -6.97 -3.40 -4.30
C TYR A 61 -7.52 -3.21 -5.72
N VAL A 62 -8.35 -2.19 -5.86
CA VAL A 62 -8.80 -1.64 -7.14
C VAL A 62 -8.16 -0.27 -7.30
N LEU A 63 -7.42 -0.08 -8.40
CA LEU A 63 -6.81 1.21 -8.74
C LEU A 63 -7.46 1.82 -9.99
N LYS A 64 -8.16 2.93 -9.79
CA LYS A 64 -8.52 3.88 -10.85
C LYS A 64 -7.61 5.11 -10.73
N ASN A 65 -7.35 5.80 -11.82
CA ASN A 65 -6.62 7.06 -11.77
C ASN A 65 -7.26 8.06 -12.73
N PHE A 66 -7.15 9.34 -12.39
CA PHE A 66 -7.61 10.44 -13.22
C PHE A 66 -6.73 11.66 -12.98
N ARG A 67 -6.80 12.59 -13.93
CA ARG A 67 -5.98 13.79 -13.96
C ARG A 67 -6.91 15.00 -13.90
N PHE A 68 -6.51 16.02 -13.15
CA PHE A 68 -7.10 17.34 -13.28
C PHE A 68 -6.07 18.29 -13.87
N GLU A 69 -6.54 19.10 -14.81
CA GLU A 69 -5.82 20.24 -15.35
C GLU A 69 -6.47 21.50 -14.74
N GLU A 70 -5.97 21.94 -13.60
CA GLU A 70 -6.43 23.19 -12.98
C GLU A 70 -5.52 24.32 -13.41
N LYS A 71 -5.89 25.11 -14.44
CA LYS A 71 -5.27 26.34 -14.99
C LYS A 71 -3.73 26.40 -15.13
N ASN A 72 -2.96 26.07 -14.10
CA ASN A 72 -1.50 26.02 -14.06
C ASN A 72 -0.90 24.80 -13.31
N ASP A 73 -1.71 23.90 -12.75
CA ASP A 73 -1.23 22.78 -11.95
C ASP A 73 -1.71 21.43 -12.51
N PHE A 74 -0.77 20.49 -12.54
CA PHE A 74 -1.04 19.08 -12.81
C PHE A 74 -1.36 18.36 -11.52
N LYS A 75 -2.50 17.66 -11.47
CA LYS A 75 -2.88 16.81 -10.35
C LYS A 75 -3.17 15.39 -10.83
N LEU A 76 -2.32 14.45 -10.45
CA LEU A 76 -2.60 13.02 -10.54
C LEU A 76 -3.36 12.58 -9.29
N VAL A 77 -4.55 12.02 -9.48
CA VAL A 77 -5.33 11.43 -8.40
C VAL A 77 -5.39 9.93 -8.60
N LEU A 78 -4.99 9.20 -7.56
CA LEU A 78 -5.09 7.75 -7.48
C LEU A 78 -6.25 7.39 -6.58
N ASP A 79 -7.11 6.54 -7.10
CA ASP A 79 -8.31 6.04 -6.46
C ASP A 79 -8.05 4.58 -6.08
N ILE A 80 -7.67 4.37 -4.81
CA ILE A 80 -7.20 3.08 -4.30
C ILE A 80 -8.19 2.61 -3.24
N PHE A 81 -8.97 1.60 -3.58
CA PHE A 81 -10.00 1.05 -2.70
C PHE A 81 -9.89 -0.47 -2.59
N ALA A 82 -10.42 -1.04 -1.51
CA ALA A 82 -10.58 -2.49 -1.37
C ALA A 82 -11.54 -3.07 -2.42
N LYS A 83 -12.55 -2.29 -2.83
CA LYS A 83 -13.62 -2.70 -3.74
C LYS A 83 -13.89 -1.65 -4.80
N ALA A 84 -14.33 -2.10 -5.98
CA ALA A 84 -14.61 -1.23 -7.11
C ALA A 84 -15.86 -0.36 -6.92
N GLU A 85 -16.84 -0.88 -6.20
CA GLU A 85 -18.11 -0.24 -5.89
C GLU A 85 -18.38 -0.33 -4.38
N PRO A 86 -18.92 0.74 -3.77
CA PRO A 86 -19.32 0.74 -2.36
C PRO A 86 -20.59 -0.09 -2.17
N GLU A 87 -20.66 -0.84 -1.06
CA GLU A 87 -21.76 -1.76 -0.75
C GLU A 87 -22.67 -1.27 0.38
N ASN A 88 -22.13 -0.48 1.31
CA ASN A 88 -22.83 0.01 2.49
C ASN A 88 -22.82 1.54 2.58
N TYR A 89 -23.63 2.07 3.50
CA TYR A 89 -23.80 3.50 3.69
C TYR A 89 -22.47 4.22 3.95
N GLU A 90 -21.65 3.67 4.84
CA GLU A 90 -20.35 4.23 5.24
C GLU A 90 -19.39 4.32 4.05
N GLU A 91 -19.35 3.28 3.20
CA GLU A 91 -18.56 3.27 1.98
C GLU A 91 -19.05 4.29 0.96
N PHE A 92 -20.37 4.41 0.74
CA PHE A 92 -20.92 5.45 -0.13
C PHE A 92 -20.56 6.87 0.35
N VAL A 93 -20.65 7.12 1.66
CA VAL A 93 -20.23 8.39 2.27
C VAL A 93 -18.74 8.63 2.07
N SER A 94 -17.91 7.61 2.29
CA SER A 94 -16.46 7.67 2.11
C SER A 94 -16.08 8.01 0.67
N PHE A 95 -16.67 7.33 -0.32
CA PHE A 95 -16.50 7.62 -1.74
C PHE A 95 -16.93 9.06 -2.07
N GLY A 96 -18.11 9.47 -1.57
CA GLY A 96 -18.64 10.81 -1.78
C GLY A 96 -17.70 11.91 -1.28
N ASN A 97 -17.21 11.77 -0.04
CA ASN A 97 -16.28 12.69 0.58
C ASN A 97 -14.93 12.72 -0.13
N PHE A 98 -14.38 11.56 -0.49
CA PHE A 98 -13.14 11.47 -1.27
C PHE A 98 -13.26 12.26 -2.58
N TYR A 99 -14.29 12.00 -3.37
CA TYR A 99 -14.45 12.64 -4.67
C TYR A 99 -14.68 14.16 -4.57
N LYS A 100 -15.35 14.65 -3.51
CA LYS A 100 -15.42 16.09 -3.24
C LYS A 100 -14.06 16.68 -2.90
N THR A 101 -13.31 16.06 -2.00
CA THR A 101 -11.98 16.52 -1.57
C THR A 101 -10.96 16.58 -2.72
N VAL A 102 -11.00 15.61 -3.63
CA VAL A 102 -10.04 15.58 -4.75
C VAL A 102 -10.40 16.50 -5.91
N GLY A 103 -11.55 17.19 -5.86
CA GLY A 103 -11.97 18.16 -6.89
C GLY A 103 -12.97 17.62 -7.92
N ASN A 104 -13.65 16.50 -7.64
CA ASN A 104 -14.75 15.99 -8.45
C ASN A 104 -16.10 16.06 -7.70
N PRO A 105 -16.64 17.27 -7.46
CA PRO A 105 -17.87 17.43 -6.69
C PRO A 105 -19.08 16.76 -7.34
N LYS A 106 -19.12 16.68 -8.68
CA LYS A 106 -20.20 15.99 -9.41
C LYS A 106 -20.26 14.50 -9.03
N LYS A 107 -19.13 13.80 -9.11
CA LYS A 107 -19.05 12.38 -8.75
C LYS A 107 -19.22 12.17 -7.24
N GLY A 108 -18.70 13.09 -6.43
CA GLY A 108 -18.89 13.05 -4.98
C GLY A 108 -20.35 13.17 -4.56
N ASN A 109 -21.08 14.16 -5.10
CA ASN A 109 -22.50 14.32 -4.83
C ASN A 109 -23.33 13.12 -5.29
N MET A 110 -22.98 12.50 -6.43
CA MET A 110 -23.62 11.27 -6.90
C MET A 110 -23.52 10.13 -5.87
N TYR A 111 -22.35 9.92 -5.25
CA TYR A 111 -22.20 8.88 -4.22
C TYR A 111 -22.92 9.25 -2.91
N LEU A 112 -22.91 10.51 -2.51
CA LEU A 112 -23.65 10.96 -1.32
C LEU A 112 -25.16 10.81 -1.48
N GLU A 113 -25.71 11.08 -2.67
CA GLU A 113 -27.12 10.85 -2.96
C GLU A 113 -27.49 9.37 -2.85
N LYS A 114 -26.63 8.47 -3.34
CA LYS A 114 -26.81 7.02 -3.17
C LYS A 114 -26.76 6.60 -1.70
N ALA A 115 -25.88 7.22 -0.88
CA ALA A 115 -25.84 6.99 0.55
C ALA A 115 -27.17 7.36 1.21
N THR A 116 -27.71 8.54 0.90
CA THR A 116 -29.00 9.02 1.45
C THR A 116 -30.14 8.06 1.10
N LYS A 117 -30.25 7.65 -0.16
CA LYS A 117 -31.28 6.68 -0.60
C LYS A 117 -31.16 5.33 0.10
N LEU A 118 -29.93 4.87 0.39
CA LEU A 118 -29.72 3.64 1.14
C LEU A 118 -30.16 3.78 2.60
N LYS A 119 -29.87 4.92 3.22
CA LYS A 119 -30.29 5.21 4.59
C LYS A 119 -31.82 5.31 4.73
N GLU A 120 -32.49 5.95 3.78
CA GLU A 120 -33.95 6.03 3.73
C GLU A 120 -34.59 4.64 3.69
N LYS A 121 -34.10 3.75 2.80
CA LYS A 121 -34.57 2.36 2.70
C LYS A 121 -34.36 1.57 4.00
N MET A 122 -33.24 1.77 4.68
CA MET A 122 -32.97 1.12 5.97
C MET A 122 -33.96 1.58 7.05
N THR A 123 -34.28 2.87 7.10
CA THR A 123 -35.27 3.42 8.04
C THR A 123 -36.67 2.88 7.77
N GLU A 124 -37.11 2.87 6.50
CA GLU A 124 -38.42 2.33 6.10
C GLU A 124 -38.58 0.86 6.49
N GLN A 125 -37.51 0.07 6.34
CA GLN A 125 -37.51 -1.34 6.72
C GLN A 125 -37.61 -1.54 8.24
N ILE A 126 -36.90 -0.73 9.03
CA ILE A 126 -36.96 -0.77 10.50
C ILE A 126 -38.37 -0.40 11.00
N GLU A 127 -39.00 0.61 10.41
CA GLU A 127 -40.37 1.01 10.76
C GLU A 127 -41.38 -0.11 10.44
N ALA A 128 -41.25 -0.76 9.28
CA ALA A 128 -42.10 -1.88 8.90
C ALA A 128 -41.94 -3.09 9.85
N ASP A 129 -40.71 -3.47 10.19
CA ASP A 129 -40.42 -4.59 11.09
C ASP A 129 -40.91 -4.31 12.53
N THR A 130 -40.84 -3.05 12.98
CA THR A 130 -41.33 -2.63 14.30
C THR A 130 -42.85 -2.75 14.40
N ILE A 131 -43.60 -2.39 13.34
CA ILE A 131 -45.06 -2.53 13.31
C ILE A 131 -45.49 -4.01 13.36
N ILE A 132 -44.75 -4.91 12.70
CA ILE A 132 -45.05 -6.36 12.73
C ILE A 132 -44.85 -6.94 14.13
N GLN A 133 -43.81 -6.50 14.86
CA GLN A 133 -43.56 -6.96 16.22
C GLN A 133 -44.59 -6.44 17.23
N THR A 134 -45.04 -5.20 17.12
CA THR A 134 -46.08 -4.65 18.04
C THR A 134 -47.45 -5.31 17.82
N VAL A 135 -47.82 -5.61 16.58
CA VAL A 135 -49.08 -6.33 16.29
C VAL A 135 -49.03 -7.79 16.73
N SER A 136 -47.84 -8.41 16.75
CA SER A 136 -47.66 -9.80 17.22
C SER A 136 -47.62 -9.91 18.75
N ALA A 137 -47.24 -8.84 19.46
CA ALA A 137 -47.19 -8.82 20.93
C ALA A 137 -48.57 -8.72 21.58
N ASP A 138 -49.55 -8.08 20.94
CA ASP A 138 -50.94 -8.01 21.43
C ASP A 138 -51.70 -9.36 21.34
N THR A 139 -51.09 -10.42 20.80
CA THR A 139 -51.64 -11.80 20.81
C THR A 139 -50.91 -12.74 21.78
N SER A 140 -49.98 -12.24 22.60
CA SER A 140 -49.14 -13.05 23.49
C SER A 140 -49.11 -12.50 24.92
N ASP A 141 -50.28 -12.28 25.51
CA ASP A 141 -50.43 -12.19 26.97
C ASP A 141 -50.13 -13.58 27.58
N ASN A 142 -48.87 -13.77 28.00
CA ASN A 142 -48.39 -14.54 29.16
C ASN A 142 -46.97 -15.08 28.94
N LEU A 143 -45.93 -14.37 29.42
CA LEU A 143 -45.11 -14.82 30.57
C LEU A 143 -43.93 -13.85 30.80
N SER A 144 -43.91 -13.33 32.02
CA SER A 144 -42.79 -12.67 32.69
C SER A 144 -41.56 -13.58 32.79
N GLU A 145 -40.34 -13.05 32.59
CA GLU A 145 -39.36 -13.07 33.68
C GLU A 145 -38.21 -12.06 33.54
N LYS A 146 -38.00 -11.43 34.68
CA LYS A 146 -37.03 -10.42 35.11
C LYS A 146 -35.61 -11.00 35.13
N GLN A 147 -34.63 -10.30 34.56
CA GLN A 147 -33.24 -10.46 35.02
C GLN A 147 -32.40 -9.18 34.92
N GLU A 148 -31.85 -8.85 36.07
CA GLU A 148 -31.06 -7.70 36.50
C GLU A 148 -29.71 -8.27 36.93
N ASN A 149 -28.58 -7.71 36.46
CA ASN A 149 -27.28 -7.66 37.17
C ASN A 149 -26.19 -7.11 36.22
N VAL A 150 -25.61 -5.94 36.47
CA VAL A 150 -24.60 -5.53 37.50
C VAL A 150 -23.19 -5.48 36.91
N VAL A 151 -22.68 -4.26 36.97
CA VAL A 151 -21.39 -3.69 36.56
C VAL A 151 -20.24 -4.23 37.41
N ALA A 152 -19.04 -4.37 36.84
CA ALA A 152 -17.79 -4.34 37.60
C ALA A 152 -16.68 -3.65 36.79
N GLU A 153 -16.45 -2.38 37.12
CA GLU A 153 -15.40 -1.51 36.60
C GLU A 153 -14.15 -1.66 37.49
N GLN A 154 -13.02 -2.11 36.94
CA GLN A 154 -11.74 -2.19 37.65
C GLN A 154 -10.74 -1.15 37.11
N SER A 155 -10.37 -0.23 37.99
CA SER A 155 -9.41 0.86 37.75
C SER A 155 -7.96 0.40 37.97
N PRO A 156 -7.00 0.74 37.07
CA PRO A 156 -5.62 0.31 37.20
C PRO A 156 -4.77 1.24 38.10
N GLN A 157 -4.22 0.67 39.17
CA GLN A 157 -3.25 1.32 40.05
C GLN A 157 -1.89 1.56 39.35
N LYS A 158 -1.44 2.82 39.36
CA LYS A 158 -0.12 3.27 38.89
C LYS A 158 0.99 2.81 39.83
N GLN A 159 1.81 1.85 39.38
CA GLN A 159 3.07 1.51 40.04
C GLN A 159 4.23 2.36 39.48
N LYS A 160 4.86 3.17 40.33
CA LYS A 160 6.04 3.98 39.99
C LYS A 160 7.29 3.09 40.01
N ALA A 161 7.83 2.76 38.83
CA ALA A 161 9.06 1.98 38.71
C ALA A 161 10.30 2.82 39.10
N LYS A 162 11.01 2.41 40.15
CA LYS A 162 12.34 2.95 40.51
C LYS A 162 13.38 2.42 39.53
N ILE A 163 13.85 3.27 38.63
CA ILE A 163 14.93 2.96 37.68
C ILE A 163 16.27 2.92 38.46
N LYS A 164 16.93 1.76 38.47
CA LYS A 164 18.24 1.55 39.11
C LYS A 164 19.33 2.25 38.28
N LYS A 165 20.21 3.01 38.96
CA LYS A 165 21.27 3.84 38.35
C LYS A 165 22.22 3.06 37.41
N ASP A 166 22.37 1.76 37.61
CA ASP A 166 23.26 0.90 36.80
C ASP A 166 22.81 0.78 35.33
N ARG A 167 21.51 0.96 35.05
CA ARG A 167 20.99 0.94 33.67
C ARG A 167 21.37 2.17 32.85
N ILE A 168 21.70 3.28 33.50
CA ILE A 168 22.11 4.51 32.82
C ILE A 168 23.52 4.36 32.24
N ILE A 169 24.44 3.71 32.98
CA ILE A 169 25.82 3.51 32.54
C ILE A 169 25.88 2.60 31.31
N LEU A 170 25.09 1.53 31.29
CA LEU A 170 25.00 0.62 30.14
C LEU A 170 24.48 1.32 28.87
N PHE A 171 23.54 2.25 29.03
CA PHE A 171 22.97 3.01 27.92
C PHE A 171 24.01 3.94 27.27
N PHE A 172 24.84 4.63 28.07
CA PHE A 172 25.93 5.46 27.55
C PHE A 172 26.98 4.63 26.78
N LEU A 173 27.29 3.43 27.27
CA LEU A 173 28.27 2.54 26.61
C LEU A 173 27.77 2.08 25.23
N LEU A 174 26.46 1.81 25.08
CA LEU A 174 25.84 1.48 23.79
C LEU A 174 25.86 2.65 22.80
N ILE A 175 25.65 3.89 23.27
CA ILE A 175 25.72 5.09 22.41
C ILE A 175 27.11 5.27 21.81
N VAL A 176 28.17 5.08 22.61
CA VAL A 176 29.56 5.19 22.12
C VAL A 176 29.84 4.13 21.06
N LEU A 177 29.42 2.89 21.30
CA LEU A 177 29.60 1.76 20.38
C LEU A 177 28.87 2.00 19.04
N PHE A 178 27.65 2.55 19.09
CA PHE A 178 26.88 2.91 17.90
C PHE A 178 27.58 3.98 17.04
N ASN A 179 28.18 4.99 17.67
CA ASN A 179 28.92 6.04 16.94
C ASN A 179 30.17 5.49 16.25
N VAL A 180 30.88 4.54 16.86
CA VAL A 180 32.04 3.87 16.24
C VAL A 180 31.61 3.09 14.98
N ILE A 181 30.47 2.39 15.03
CA ILE A 181 29.93 1.64 13.88
C ILE A 181 29.62 2.60 12.72
N ILE A 182 29.00 3.76 12.98
CA ILE A 182 28.70 4.76 11.93
C ILE A 182 29.97 5.27 11.24
N LEU A 183 31.06 5.49 12.00
CA LEU A 183 32.33 5.94 11.45
C LEU A 183 32.97 4.89 10.53
N ILE A 184 32.87 3.61 10.88
CA ILE A 184 33.33 2.50 10.03
C ILE A 184 32.55 2.46 8.71
N PHE A 185 31.22 2.58 8.76
CA PHE A 185 30.38 2.62 7.55
C PHE A 185 30.65 3.84 6.66
N LYS A 186 30.95 5.01 7.24
CA LYS A 186 31.35 6.19 6.47
C LYS A 186 32.67 5.97 5.73
N LYS A 187 33.64 5.31 6.35
CA LYS A 187 34.94 5.02 5.74
C LYS A 187 34.83 4.00 4.60
N LEU A 188 33.91 3.05 4.68
CA LEU A 188 33.64 2.05 3.64
C LEU A 188 32.93 2.60 2.40
N LYS A 189 32.19 3.72 2.50
CA LYS A 189 31.46 4.32 1.37
C LYS A 189 32.33 5.25 0.47
N GLY A 190 33.64 5.35 0.70
CA GLY A 190 34.55 6.23 -0.06
C GLY A 190 35.03 5.70 -1.42
N GLY A 191 34.48 4.61 -1.93
CA GLY A 191 34.89 3.99 -3.19
C GLY A 191 34.21 4.59 -4.43
N LYS A 192 35.00 5.31 -5.24
CA LYS A 192 34.85 5.68 -6.66
C LYS A 192 33.47 5.49 -7.32
N LYS A 193 32.79 6.60 -7.63
CA LYS A 193 31.70 6.64 -8.62
C LYS A 193 32.27 6.46 -10.03
N VAL A 194 32.20 5.25 -10.56
CA VAL A 194 32.25 5.03 -12.01
C VAL A 194 30.87 5.41 -12.54
N VAL A 195 30.79 6.52 -13.27
CA VAL A 195 29.59 6.93 -13.99
C VAL A 195 29.48 6.05 -15.22
N SER A 196 28.82 4.90 -15.08
CA SER A 196 28.31 4.16 -16.22
C SER A 196 27.00 4.80 -16.63
N GLU A 197 26.96 5.22 -17.88
CA GLU A 197 25.79 5.66 -18.64
C GLU A 197 24.57 4.78 -18.34
N ILE A 198 23.63 5.32 -17.54
CA ILE A 198 22.41 4.63 -17.16
C ILE A 198 21.48 4.70 -18.36
N LYS A 199 21.51 3.66 -19.21
CA LYS A 199 20.41 3.37 -20.13
C LYS A 199 19.13 3.22 -19.31
N GLU A 200 18.06 3.83 -19.78
CA GLU A 200 16.72 3.84 -19.23
C GLU A 200 16.23 2.43 -18.84
N SER A 201 16.53 2.01 -17.62
CA SER A 201 15.87 0.88 -16.97
C SER A 201 15.06 1.43 -15.83
N SER A 202 13.74 1.18 -15.84
CA SER A 202 12.92 1.24 -14.64
C SER A 202 13.70 0.65 -13.47
N PHE A 203 13.72 1.33 -12.32
CA PHE A 203 14.47 0.91 -11.13
C PHE A 203 14.01 -0.44 -10.54
N ARG A 204 12.96 -1.05 -11.09
CA ARG A 204 12.69 -2.48 -11.01
C ARG A 204 12.91 -3.08 -12.40
N GLN A 205 13.75 -4.11 -12.50
CA GLN A 205 13.79 -4.94 -13.71
C GLN A 205 12.36 -5.45 -13.95
N THR A 206 11.67 -4.89 -14.93
CA THR A 206 10.28 -5.26 -15.30
C THR A 206 10.20 -6.68 -15.84
N ASP A 207 11.35 -7.31 -16.08
CA ASP A 207 11.44 -8.56 -16.82
C ASP A 207 12.02 -9.66 -15.92
N GLY A 208 11.18 -10.22 -15.06
CA GLY A 208 11.36 -11.58 -14.56
C GLY A 208 11.47 -11.77 -13.04
N PHE A 209 11.15 -12.99 -12.63
CA PHE A 209 11.24 -13.50 -11.26
C PHE A 209 12.67 -13.44 -10.71
N GLY A 210 12.87 -12.83 -9.54
CA GLY A 210 14.16 -12.82 -8.83
C GLY A 210 15.24 -11.93 -9.46
N SER A 211 16.41 -11.85 -8.81
CA SER A 211 17.59 -11.16 -9.36
C SER A 211 18.17 -11.90 -10.56
N GLU A 212 18.95 -11.22 -11.41
CA GLU A 212 19.60 -11.85 -12.58
C GLU A 212 20.44 -13.08 -12.19
N GLU A 213 21.19 -12.99 -11.09
CA GLU A 213 21.97 -14.12 -10.57
C GLU A 213 21.08 -15.29 -10.13
N PHE A 214 19.92 -15.00 -9.55
CA PHE A 214 18.95 -16.02 -9.19
C PHE A 214 18.33 -16.66 -10.45
N GLN A 215 17.96 -15.87 -11.45
CA GLN A 215 17.46 -16.35 -12.74
C GLN A 215 18.50 -17.26 -13.41
N LYS A 216 19.78 -16.87 -13.44
CA LYS A 216 20.87 -17.70 -13.98
C LYS A 216 20.99 -19.05 -13.27
N ARG A 217 20.92 -19.06 -11.93
CA ARG A 217 20.96 -20.32 -11.16
C ARG A 217 19.76 -21.22 -11.45
N MET A 218 18.56 -20.65 -11.54
CA MET A 218 17.35 -21.43 -11.81
C MET A 218 17.31 -21.96 -13.24
N VAL A 219 17.63 -21.14 -14.24
CA VAL A 219 17.74 -21.59 -15.64
C VAL A 219 18.76 -22.71 -15.75
N LYS A 220 19.92 -22.58 -15.10
CA LYS A 220 20.94 -23.64 -15.06
C LYS A 220 20.38 -24.94 -14.50
N LYS A 221 19.79 -24.89 -13.31
CA LYS A 221 19.25 -26.07 -12.61
C LYS A 221 18.19 -26.77 -13.46
N LEU A 222 17.21 -26.03 -13.99
CA LEU A 222 16.13 -26.62 -14.79
C LEU A 222 16.64 -27.20 -16.12
N SER A 223 17.63 -26.55 -16.73
CA SER A 223 18.26 -27.09 -17.95
C SER A 223 19.04 -28.39 -17.66
N GLU A 224 19.75 -28.48 -16.53
CA GLU A 224 20.43 -29.70 -16.08
C GLU A 224 19.44 -30.83 -15.75
N GLU A 225 18.21 -30.50 -15.36
CA GLU A 225 17.10 -31.44 -15.16
C GLU A 225 16.39 -31.82 -16.48
N GLY A 226 16.84 -31.31 -17.63
CA GLY A 226 16.33 -31.66 -18.96
C GLY A 226 15.07 -30.91 -19.40
N TRP A 227 14.71 -29.82 -18.71
CA TRP A 227 13.58 -28.98 -19.10
C TRP A 227 13.87 -28.23 -20.41
N LYS A 228 12.84 -28.07 -21.24
CA LYS A 228 12.94 -27.32 -22.50
C LYS A 228 12.92 -25.82 -22.24
N VAL A 229 13.56 -25.04 -23.11
CA VAL A 229 13.62 -23.56 -23.05
C VAL A 229 12.25 -22.93 -22.80
N ARG A 230 11.22 -23.39 -23.52
CA ARG A 230 9.85 -22.89 -23.37
C ARG A 230 9.23 -23.18 -22.00
N GLU A 231 9.51 -24.34 -21.41
CA GLU A 231 9.00 -24.72 -20.09
C GLU A 231 9.67 -23.86 -19.00
N ILE A 232 10.98 -23.65 -19.12
CA ILE A 232 11.75 -22.78 -18.22
C ILE A 232 11.27 -21.32 -18.33
N ALA A 233 11.03 -20.83 -19.55
CA ALA A 233 10.53 -19.49 -19.81
C ALA A 233 9.17 -19.27 -19.14
N GLN A 234 8.26 -20.23 -19.28
CA GLN A 234 6.94 -20.20 -18.66
C GLN A 234 7.02 -20.23 -17.13
N GLU A 235 7.82 -21.13 -16.55
CA GLU A 235 7.94 -21.30 -15.10
C GLU A 235 8.56 -20.08 -14.42
N LEU A 236 9.60 -19.50 -15.03
CA LEU A 236 10.31 -18.35 -14.46
C LEU A 236 9.71 -17.00 -14.90
N ASN A 237 8.64 -17.02 -15.69
CA ASN A 237 8.04 -15.86 -16.32
C ASN A 237 9.09 -14.97 -17.03
N LEU A 238 9.92 -15.61 -17.87
CA LEU A 238 10.96 -14.99 -18.70
C LEU A 238 10.60 -15.17 -20.18
N SER A 239 11.16 -14.33 -21.06
CA SER A 239 11.10 -14.60 -22.50
C SER A 239 12.00 -15.78 -22.87
N GLU A 240 11.59 -16.58 -23.86
CA GLU A 240 12.42 -17.69 -24.39
C GLU A 240 13.81 -17.18 -24.82
N THR A 241 13.87 -16.01 -25.47
CA THR A 241 15.12 -15.36 -25.86
C THR A 241 16.06 -15.03 -24.70
N LYS A 242 15.50 -14.68 -23.53
CA LYS A 242 16.29 -14.41 -22.31
C LYS A 242 16.82 -15.71 -21.71
N VAL A 243 16.03 -16.78 -21.72
CA VAL A 243 16.46 -18.11 -21.29
C VAL A 243 17.60 -18.62 -22.19
N GLU A 244 17.46 -18.54 -23.51
CA GLU A 244 18.50 -18.93 -24.47
C GLU A 244 19.80 -18.14 -24.27
N LYS A 245 19.68 -16.82 -24.06
CA LYS A 245 20.84 -15.96 -23.76
C LYS A 245 21.56 -16.42 -22.49
N ILE A 246 20.81 -16.72 -21.43
CA ILE A 246 21.38 -17.24 -20.17
C ILE A 246 22.05 -18.61 -20.39
N GLN A 247 21.40 -19.53 -21.10
CA GLN A 247 22.00 -20.84 -21.41
C GLN A 247 23.30 -20.71 -22.19
N LYS A 248 23.34 -19.81 -23.19
CA LYS A 248 24.54 -19.50 -23.97
C LYS A 248 25.66 -18.90 -23.12
N GLU A 249 25.34 -17.97 -22.23
CA GLU A 249 26.32 -17.37 -21.29
C GLU A 249 26.91 -18.43 -20.35
N LEU A 250 26.09 -19.36 -19.85
CA LEU A 250 26.50 -20.40 -18.93
C LEU A 250 27.12 -21.63 -19.61
N LYS A 251 27.18 -21.65 -20.95
CA LYS A 251 27.69 -22.77 -21.77
C LYS A 251 26.97 -24.08 -21.48
N ILE A 252 25.66 -24.01 -21.20
CA ILE A 252 24.80 -25.17 -21.06
C ILE A 252 24.47 -25.66 -22.47
N ARG A 253 24.71 -26.94 -22.73
CA ARG A 253 24.45 -27.56 -24.03
C ARG A 253 23.01 -28.02 -24.16
#